data_AF-A0A8K0KEN1-F1
#
_entry.id   AF-A0A8K0KEN1-F1
#
_cell.length_a   1.000
_cell.length_b   1.000
_cell.length_c   1.000
_cell.angle_alpha   90.00
_cell.angle_beta   90.00
_cell.angle_gamma   90.00
#
_symmetry.space_group_name_H-M   'P 1'
#
loop_
_entity.id
_entity.type
_entity.pdbx_description
1 polymer ?
#
loop_
_entity_poly.entity_id
_entity_poly.type
_entity_poly.pdbx_seq_one_letter_code
_entity_poly.pdbx_strand_id
1 'polypeptide(L)'
;MKYYHGKALVHSLQVQYVHQVIQSRLVDHPEPLAEVYACLHHFCQSLQLEVLYSQALRLMRDRLGDHIHIEEYTPGSRLTLSYWHDLSPALQGGTTSLGSRSDTGYRLTIQVDPHDPARPLTISHLPSLGSKESEIADRAIKSDLLSMERLLVHTIYIRTRSRLTDLKQEMQSILKDTELANVPDEKGVIVAGQLQGSPAILSIPVLSPCLRAEQLLVTVETHSGQLQCHVPQYHSPPANPPPLVPEIQQALNAWAASSMGASGSSAAEKDKLKTLLTELRFWITQRRCEKTLQHLPATPEERLPLLHHPSLASTPPSRRMFVRLHRHPSVILVVDLKERVSGAGTEVECGFRLALVKPVSCALATASSTASQTYPGGDSGELGAGAEEENVDDGTAVAQGGINVLPPKMFLKIQSIVEFDTFVVTHGPFTVVDGKPLSHHYCK
;
A
#
# COMPACT_ATOMS: atom_id res chain seq x y z
N MET A 1 29.90 -5.44 -41.41
CA MET A 1 30.34 -5.47 -40.00
C MET A 1 29.27 -4.79 -39.15
N LYS A 2 28.85 -5.37 -38.02
CA LYS A 2 27.98 -4.65 -37.06
C LYS A 2 28.85 -3.65 -36.28
N TYR A 3 28.45 -2.39 -36.25
CA TYR A 3 29.12 -1.33 -35.48
C TYR A 3 28.40 -1.14 -34.15
N TYR A 4 29.16 -0.78 -33.11
CA TYR A 4 28.60 -0.34 -31.83
C TYR A 4 29.15 1.07 -31.55
N HIS A 5 28.25 2.05 -31.45
CA HIS A 5 28.59 3.48 -31.38
C HIS A 5 29.59 3.96 -32.45
N GLY A 6 29.40 3.50 -33.70
CA GLY A 6 30.23 3.87 -34.85
C GLY A 6 31.64 3.27 -34.86
N LYS A 7 32.04 2.51 -33.83
CA LYS A 7 33.30 1.74 -33.81
C LYS A 7 33.05 0.31 -34.26
N ALA A 8 34.07 -0.31 -34.88
CA ALA A 8 34.04 -1.72 -35.23
C ALA A 8 33.89 -2.54 -33.95
N LEU A 9 32.91 -3.44 -33.92
CA LEU A 9 32.62 -4.27 -32.74
C LEU A 9 33.73 -5.30 -32.44
N VAL A 10 34.54 -5.64 -33.45
CA VAL A 10 35.68 -6.56 -33.35
C VAL A 10 36.93 -5.82 -33.80
N HIS A 11 38.00 -5.91 -33.01
CA HIS A 11 39.31 -5.34 -33.34
C HIS A 11 40.07 -6.23 -34.35
N SER A 12 40.88 -5.64 -35.23
CA SER A 12 41.61 -6.38 -36.28
C SER A 12 42.51 -7.50 -35.72
N LEU A 13 43.09 -7.30 -34.53
CA LEU A 13 43.87 -8.34 -33.83
C LEU A 13 43.02 -9.54 -33.38
N GLN A 14 41.76 -9.32 -32.98
CA GLN A 14 40.84 -10.41 -32.64
C GLN A 14 40.48 -11.23 -33.88
N VAL A 15 40.30 -10.58 -35.04
CA VAL A 15 40.08 -11.28 -36.33
C VAL A 15 41.30 -12.13 -36.69
N GLN A 16 42.51 -11.57 -36.59
CA GLN A 16 43.76 -12.32 -36.85
C GLN A 16 43.95 -13.49 -35.89
N TYR A 17 43.63 -13.30 -34.60
CA TYR A 17 43.66 -14.37 -33.60
C TYR A 17 42.66 -15.50 -33.93
N VAL A 18 41.40 -15.17 -34.26
CA VAL A 18 40.40 -16.17 -34.68
C VAL A 18 40.87 -16.91 -35.94
N HIS A 19 41.47 -16.22 -36.91
CA HIS A 19 42.06 -16.89 -38.09
C HIS A 19 43.17 -17.88 -37.71
N GLN A 20 44.08 -17.52 -36.81
CA GLN A 20 45.14 -18.42 -36.34
C GLN A 20 44.60 -19.63 -35.55
N VAL A 21 43.60 -19.41 -34.69
CA VAL A 21 42.94 -20.48 -33.93
C VAL A 21 42.23 -21.44 -34.88
N ILE A 22 41.45 -20.94 -35.84
CA ILE A 22 40.79 -21.78 -36.84
C ILE A 22 41.83 -22.54 -37.68
N GLN A 23 42.87 -21.87 -38.19
CA GLN A 23 43.91 -22.51 -39.01
C GLN A 23 44.63 -23.64 -38.27
N SER A 24 44.94 -23.47 -36.98
CA SER A 24 45.58 -24.51 -36.16
C SER A 24 44.64 -25.65 -35.77
N ARG A 25 43.34 -25.38 -35.59
CA ARG A 25 42.31 -26.39 -35.31
C ARG A 25 41.91 -27.21 -36.55
N LEU A 26 42.08 -26.66 -37.75
CA LEU A 26 41.65 -27.28 -39.00
C LEU A 26 42.59 -28.38 -39.51
N VAL A 27 43.87 -28.33 -39.11
CA VAL A 27 44.87 -29.33 -39.49
C VAL A 27 44.48 -30.68 -38.86
N ASP A 28 44.25 -31.67 -39.72
CA ASP A 28 43.88 -33.05 -39.37
C ASP A 28 42.55 -33.25 -38.61
N HIS A 29 41.63 -32.27 -38.63
CA HIS A 29 40.30 -32.43 -38.02
C HIS A 29 39.36 -33.29 -38.90
N PRO A 30 38.65 -34.30 -38.34
CA PRO A 30 37.75 -35.17 -39.13
C PRO A 30 36.52 -34.43 -39.70
N GLU A 31 36.05 -33.39 -39.02
CA GLU A 31 34.91 -32.57 -39.46
C GLU A 31 35.30 -31.07 -39.48
N PRO A 32 36.04 -30.61 -40.51
CA PRO A 32 36.62 -29.27 -40.52
C PRO A 32 35.57 -28.15 -40.53
N LEU A 33 34.43 -28.36 -41.22
CA LEU A 33 33.35 -27.37 -41.27
C LEU A 33 32.61 -27.22 -39.94
N ALA A 34 32.47 -28.30 -39.17
CA ALA A 34 31.82 -28.28 -37.86
C ALA A 34 32.66 -27.50 -36.84
N GLU A 35 33.98 -27.71 -36.84
CA GLU A 35 34.92 -26.99 -35.96
C GLU A 35 34.99 -25.49 -36.30
N VAL A 36 34.98 -25.14 -37.59
CA VAL A 36 34.89 -23.73 -38.03
C VAL A 36 33.59 -23.09 -37.53
N TYR A 37 32.45 -23.79 -37.67
CA TYR A 37 31.16 -23.31 -37.17
C TYR A 37 31.19 -23.13 -35.64
N ALA A 38 31.67 -24.14 -34.89
CA ALA A 38 31.74 -24.10 -33.43
C ALA A 38 32.62 -22.94 -32.93
N CYS A 39 33.80 -22.75 -33.54
CA CYS A 39 34.72 -21.66 -33.20
C CYS A 39 34.09 -20.27 -33.47
N LEU A 40 33.51 -20.07 -34.65
CA LEU A 40 32.84 -18.81 -35.01
C LEU A 40 31.59 -18.53 -34.17
N HIS A 41 30.81 -19.56 -33.86
CA HIS A 41 29.60 -19.46 -33.05
C HIS A 41 29.94 -19.10 -31.60
N HIS A 42 30.95 -19.75 -31.00
CA HIS A 42 31.45 -19.41 -29.67
C HIS A 42 32.04 -17.99 -29.60
N PHE A 43 32.78 -17.57 -30.64
CA PHE A 43 33.22 -16.18 -30.79
C PHE A 43 32.04 -15.19 -30.88
N CYS A 44 30.96 -15.55 -31.58
CA CYS A 44 29.75 -14.73 -31.63
C CYS A 44 29.01 -14.66 -30.28
N GLN A 45 28.89 -15.77 -29.55
CA GLN A 45 28.29 -15.82 -28.20
C GLN A 45 29.07 -14.96 -27.19
N SER A 46 30.40 -15.08 -27.19
CA SER A 46 31.26 -14.29 -26.29
C SER A 46 31.17 -12.80 -26.57
N LEU A 47 31.15 -12.40 -27.84
CA LEU A 47 30.94 -11.02 -28.26
C LEU A 47 29.53 -10.50 -27.88
N GLN A 48 28.50 -11.34 -27.95
CA GLN A 48 27.15 -11.00 -27.48
C GLN A 48 27.13 -10.75 -25.96
N LEU A 49 27.81 -11.57 -25.17
CA LEU A 49 27.97 -11.36 -23.72
C LEU A 49 28.75 -10.08 -23.40
N GLU A 50 29.82 -9.78 -24.14
CA GLU A 50 30.61 -8.56 -23.95
C GLU A 50 29.79 -7.29 -24.29
N VAL A 51 28.96 -7.34 -25.34
CA VAL A 51 28.00 -6.27 -25.66
C VAL A 51 26.98 -6.10 -24.54
N LEU A 52 26.39 -7.20 -24.04
CA LEU A 52 25.41 -7.17 -22.94
C LEU A 52 26.01 -6.61 -21.65
N TYR A 53 27.23 -7.01 -21.28
CA TYR A 53 28.00 -6.47 -20.16
C TYR A 53 28.27 -4.96 -20.34
N SER A 54 28.73 -4.56 -21.53
CA SER A 54 28.96 -3.15 -21.90
C SER A 54 27.67 -2.32 -21.99
N GLN A 55 26.52 -2.94 -22.15
CA GLN A 55 25.21 -2.29 -22.02
C GLN A 55 24.82 -2.16 -20.55
N ALA A 56 25.00 -3.20 -19.73
CA ALA A 56 24.72 -3.19 -18.29
C ALA A 56 25.51 -2.11 -17.54
N LEU A 57 26.83 -2.03 -17.74
CA LEU A 57 27.68 -1.00 -17.12
C LEU A 57 27.20 0.43 -17.41
N ARG A 58 26.72 0.69 -18.64
CA ARG A 58 26.19 2.00 -19.03
C ARG A 58 24.81 2.24 -18.44
N LEU A 59 23.94 1.23 -18.38
CA LEU A 59 22.63 1.34 -17.74
C LEU A 59 22.74 1.65 -16.26
N MET A 60 23.69 1.02 -15.54
CA MET A 60 24.00 1.35 -14.15
C MET A 60 24.46 2.81 -14.02
N ARG A 61 25.50 3.22 -14.77
CA ARG A 61 26.06 4.58 -14.69
C ARG A 61 25.07 5.69 -15.09
N ASP A 62 24.29 5.48 -16.15
CA ASP A 62 23.55 6.58 -16.82
C ASP A 62 22.09 6.72 -16.35
N ARG A 63 21.47 5.66 -15.81
CA ARG A 63 20.00 5.64 -15.56
C ARG A 63 19.52 4.89 -14.32
N LEU A 64 20.06 3.69 -14.08
CA LEU A 64 19.52 2.77 -13.07
C LEU A 64 20.29 2.83 -11.74
N GLY A 65 21.49 3.40 -11.73
CA GLY A 65 22.28 3.59 -10.51
C GLY A 65 22.48 2.28 -9.74
N ASP A 66 22.27 2.35 -8.43
CA ASP A 66 22.48 1.23 -7.51
C ASP A 66 21.37 0.16 -7.57
N HIS A 67 20.21 0.44 -8.21
CA HIS A 67 19.06 -0.48 -8.25
C HIS A 67 19.35 -1.80 -9.01
N ILE A 68 20.42 -1.84 -9.82
CA ILE A 68 20.90 -3.04 -10.53
C ILE A 68 22.41 -3.18 -10.30
N HIS A 69 22.86 -4.41 -10.05
CA HIS A 69 24.26 -4.72 -9.80
C HIS A 69 24.74 -5.90 -10.66
N ILE A 70 26.02 -5.93 -11.02
CA ILE A 70 26.66 -7.08 -11.68
C ILE A 70 27.31 -7.94 -10.59
N GLU A 71 26.83 -9.17 -10.40
CA GLU A 71 27.37 -10.08 -9.38
C GLU A 71 28.56 -10.88 -9.89
N GLU A 72 28.44 -11.39 -11.11
CA GLU A 72 29.42 -12.29 -11.72
C GLU A 72 29.53 -11.94 -13.21
N TYR A 73 30.76 -11.81 -13.71
CA TYR A 73 31.03 -11.77 -15.13
C TYR A 73 32.27 -12.61 -15.43
N THR A 74 32.06 -13.70 -16.18
CA THR A 74 33.13 -14.52 -16.75
C THR A 74 33.12 -14.30 -18.26
N PRO A 75 34.13 -13.62 -18.83
CA PRO A 75 34.19 -13.32 -20.26
C PRO A 75 33.94 -14.56 -21.12
N GLY A 76 33.02 -14.46 -22.07
CA GLY A 76 32.67 -15.55 -22.98
C GLY A 76 31.87 -16.71 -22.39
N SER A 77 31.55 -16.70 -21.10
CA SER A 77 30.85 -17.80 -20.42
C SER A 77 29.54 -17.37 -19.74
N ARG A 78 29.59 -16.37 -18.84
CA ARG A 78 28.46 -15.99 -17.98
C ARG A 78 28.44 -14.50 -17.63
N LEU A 79 27.24 -13.94 -17.55
CA LEU A 79 26.93 -12.64 -16.95
C LEU A 79 25.73 -12.78 -16.00
N THR A 80 25.90 -12.44 -14.73
CA THR A 80 24.83 -12.44 -13.71
C THR A 80 24.59 -11.03 -13.19
N LEU A 81 23.33 -10.59 -13.26
CA LEU A 81 22.83 -9.32 -12.74
C LEU A 81 21.85 -9.56 -11.59
N SER A 82 21.93 -8.78 -10.52
CA SER A 82 20.85 -8.63 -9.55
C SER A 82 20.06 -7.33 -9.75
N TYR A 83 18.76 -7.40 -9.44
CA TYR A 83 17.81 -6.28 -9.44
C TYR A 83 16.89 -6.44 -8.23
N TRP A 84 16.17 -5.37 -7.84
CA TRP A 84 15.19 -5.40 -6.73
C TRP A 84 15.75 -5.99 -5.42
N HIS A 85 17.02 -5.68 -5.11
CA HIS A 85 17.72 -6.24 -3.95
C HIS A 85 17.14 -5.76 -2.60
N ASP A 86 16.42 -4.63 -2.59
CA ASP A 86 15.71 -4.10 -1.42
C ASP A 86 14.45 -4.91 -1.03
N LEU A 87 14.02 -5.88 -1.84
CA LEU A 87 12.85 -6.71 -1.55
C LEU A 87 13.05 -7.75 -0.44
N SER A 88 14.28 -7.94 0.01
CA SER A 88 14.62 -8.81 1.14
C SER A 88 15.02 -8.03 2.39
N PRO A 89 14.15 -7.16 2.97
CA PRO A 89 14.49 -6.36 4.15
C PRO A 89 14.59 -7.20 5.44
N ALA A 90 14.25 -8.49 5.40
CA ALA A 90 14.32 -9.43 6.52
C ALA A 90 15.72 -9.60 7.14
N LEU A 91 16.75 -8.96 6.57
CA LEU A 91 18.15 -9.00 7.05
C LEU A 91 18.72 -7.62 7.42
N GLN A 92 18.00 -6.51 7.18
CA GLN A 92 18.46 -5.17 7.60
C GLN A 92 18.29 -4.93 9.12
N GLY A 93 17.68 -5.86 9.85
CA GLY A 93 17.58 -5.86 11.32
C GLY A 93 18.74 -6.56 12.05
N GLY A 94 19.77 -7.02 11.34
CA GLY A 94 20.95 -7.69 11.92
C GLY A 94 22.19 -6.80 11.89
N THR A 95 22.93 -6.75 13.00
CA THR A 95 24.15 -5.95 13.12
C THR A 95 25.19 -6.30 12.05
N THR A 96 25.90 -5.28 11.59
CA THR A 96 26.99 -5.38 10.61
C THR A 96 28.03 -6.43 10.98
N SER A 97 27.94 -7.60 10.36
CA SER A 97 29.03 -8.58 10.33
C SER A 97 29.43 -8.83 8.88
N LEU A 98 30.70 -8.57 8.61
CA LEU A 98 31.30 -8.60 7.28
C LEU A 98 31.46 -10.07 6.83
N GLY A 99 30.54 -10.62 6.02
CA GLY A 99 30.80 -11.94 5.42
C GLY A 99 29.65 -12.79 4.87
N SER A 100 28.36 -12.46 5.07
CA SER A 100 27.26 -13.29 4.55
C SER A 100 26.14 -12.48 3.92
N ARG A 101 26.28 -12.20 2.62
CA ARG A 101 25.17 -11.72 1.77
C ARG A 101 24.23 -12.90 1.53
N SER A 102 23.14 -12.99 2.28
CA SER A 102 22.16 -14.08 2.10
C SER A 102 21.51 -13.99 0.72
N ASP A 103 21.68 -15.05 -0.07
CA ASP A 103 21.49 -15.04 -1.53
C ASP A 103 20.03 -15.21 -1.96
N THR A 104 19.18 -14.22 -1.60
CA THR A 104 17.73 -14.21 -1.88
C THR A 104 17.26 -12.99 -2.67
N GLY A 105 18.18 -12.40 -3.46
CA GLY A 105 17.87 -11.33 -4.41
C GLY A 105 17.27 -11.84 -5.73
N TYR A 106 16.57 -10.96 -6.46
CA TYR A 106 16.14 -11.27 -7.81
C TYR A 106 17.33 -11.19 -8.77
N ARG A 107 17.56 -12.26 -9.55
CA ARG A 107 18.71 -12.36 -10.46
C ARG A 107 18.31 -12.74 -11.88
N LEU A 108 19.15 -12.30 -12.81
CA LEU A 108 19.11 -12.57 -14.24
C LEU A 108 20.51 -13.03 -14.65
N THR A 109 20.65 -14.30 -15.00
CA THR A 109 21.90 -14.89 -15.50
C THR A 109 21.76 -15.18 -16.98
N ILE A 110 22.76 -14.77 -17.75
CA ILE A 110 22.88 -15.02 -19.19
C ILE A 110 24.17 -15.80 -19.38
N GLN A 111 24.08 -17.02 -19.92
CA GLN A 111 25.24 -17.91 -20.06
C GLN A 111 25.20 -18.73 -21.34
N VAL A 112 26.37 -19.15 -21.82
CA VAL A 112 26.49 -20.20 -22.84
C VAL A 112 25.96 -21.52 -22.27
N ASP A 113 25.21 -22.30 -23.05
CA ASP A 113 24.72 -23.61 -22.59
C ASP A 113 25.91 -24.57 -22.38
N PRO A 114 26.16 -25.08 -21.15
CA PRO A 114 27.30 -25.96 -20.90
C PRO A 114 27.13 -27.37 -21.48
N HIS A 115 25.93 -27.77 -21.91
CA HIS A 115 25.66 -29.09 -22.49
C HIS A 115 25.69 -29.10 -24.02
N ASP A 116 25.42 -27.96 -24.65
CA ASP A 116 25.30 -27.82 -26.11
C ASP A 116 25.77 -26.42 -26.55
N PRO A 117 27.06 -26.23 -26.81
CA PRO A 117 27.61 -24.92 -27.16
C PRO A 117 27.07 -24.38 -28.49
N ALA A 118 26.43 -25.20 -29.34
CA ALA A 118 25.84 -24.76 -30.61
C ALA A 118 24.50 -24.01 -30.42
N ARG A 119 23.94 -23.99 -29.21
CA ARG A 119 22.72 -23.23 -28.88
C ARG A 119 22.96 -21.71 -28.79
N PRO A 120 21.92 -20.88 -28.90
CA PRO A 120 22.01 -19.48 -28.51
C PRO A 120 22.25 -19.33 -27.01
N LEU A 121 22.62 -18.13 -26.55
CA LEU A 121 22.74 -17.81 -25.13
C LEU A 121 21.47 -18.18 -24.37
N THR A 122 21.64 -18.83 -23.23
CA THR A 122 20.57 -19.24 -22.31
C THR A 122 20.32 -18.17 -21.27
N ILE A 123 19.06 -18.00 -20.86
CA ILE A 123 18.66 -17.10 -19.78
C ILE A 123 18.14 -17.96 -18.63
N SER A 124 18.64 -17.70 -17.43
CA SER A 124 18.04 -18.20 -16.20
C SER A 124 17.70 -17.04 -15.28
N HIS A 125 16.57 -17.18 -14.59
CA HIS A 125 16.06 -16.21 -13.64
C HIS A 125 16.02 -16.84 -12.26
N LEU A 126 16.37 -16.07 -11.24
CA LEU A 126 16.14 -16.41 -9.83
C LEU A 126 15.23 -15.35 -9.19
N PRO A 127 14.14 -15.73 -8.49
CA PRO A 127 13.45 -17.03 -8.56
C PRO A 127 13.11 -17.43 -10.02
N SER A 128 12.82 -18.69 -10.31
CA SER A 128 12.47 -19.07 -11.69
C SER A 128 11.23 -18.32 -12.21
N LEU A 129 11.14 -18.12 -13.53
CA LEU A 129 9.91 -17.69 -14.20
C LEU A 129 9.05 -18.91 -14.54
N GLY A 130 7.73 -18.73 -14.67
CA GLY A 130 6.86 -19.77 -15.20
C GLY A 130 7.24 -20.13 -16.64
N SER A 131 7.00 -21.37 -17.08
CA SER A 131 7.40 -21.86 -18.42
C SER A 131 6.99 -20.90 -19.57
N LYS A 132 5.72 -20.46 -19.60
CA LYS A 132 5.21 -19.49 -20.59
C LYS A 132 5.88 -18.12 -20.51
N GLU A 133 6.40 -17.74 -19.36
CA GLU A 133 7.03 -16.44 -19.13
C GLU A 133 8.52 -16.46 -19.50
N SER A 134 9.21 -17.57 -19.19
CA SER A 134 10.57 -17.86 -19.64
C SER A 134 10.66 -17.81 -21.17
N GLU A 135 9.74 -18.46 -21.89
CA GLU A 135 9.70 -18.44 -23.36
C GLU A 135 9.61 -17.03 -23.97
N ILE A 136 8.98 -16.08 -23.29
CA ILE A 136 8.83 -14.70 -23.78
C ILE A 136 10.09 -13.90 -23.42
N ALA A 137 10.72 -14.17 -22.27
CA ALA A 137 12.03 -13.62 -21.93
C ALA A 137 13.14 -14.11 -22.89
N ASP A 138 13.16 -15.40 -23.24
CA ASP A 138 14.10 -15.98 -24.20
C ASP A 138 13.96 -15.38 -25.61
N ARG A 139 12.73 -15.01 -26.01
CA ARG A 139 12.47 -14.29 -27.26
C ARG A 139 13.10 -12.90 -27.29
N ALA A 140 13.38 -12.27 -26.15
CA ALA A 140 14.02 -10.95 -26.11
C ALA A 140 15.51 -10.99 -26.52
N ILE A 141 16.22 -12.09 -26.27
CA ILE A 141 17.61 -12.30 -26.74
C ILE A 141 17.65 -12.83 -28.18
N LYS A 142 16.66 -13.62 -28.59
CA LYS A 142 16.53 -14.14 -29.98
C LYS A 142 16.07 -13.08 -31.01
N SER A 143 15.87 -11.83 -30.57
CA SER A 143 15.58 -10.67 -31.41
C SER A 143 16.83 -10.20 -32.18
N ASP A 144 16.66 -9.69 -33.40
CA ASP A 144 17.75 -9.16 -34.24
C ASP A 144 18.59 -8.04 -33.56
N LEU A 145 18.00 -7.39 -32.56
CA LEU A 145 18.58 -6.33 -31.75
C LEU A 145 18.73 -6.79 -30.29
N LEU A 146 19.94 -7.26 -29.95
CA LEU A 146 20.31 -7.64 -28.59
C LEU A 146 20.41 -6.40 -27.67
N SER A 147 19.52 -6.32 -26.68
CA SER A 147 19.45 -5.18 -25.75
C SER A 147 19.17 -5.63 -24.31
N MET A 148 20.13 -5.38 -23.44
CA MET A 148 20.04 -5.55 -21.99
C MET A 148 18.89 -4.73 -21.40
N GLU A 149 18.67 -3.49 -21.88
CA GLU A 149 17.55 -2.67 -21.41
C GLU A 149 16.21 -3.32 -21.75
N ARG A 150 16.05 -3.80 -22.99
CA ARG A 150 14.80 -4.45 -23.43
C ARG A 150 14.55 -5.74 -22.64
N LEU A 151 15.60 -6.52 -22.37
CA LEU A 151 15.53 -7.72 -21.56
C LEU A 151 15.14 -7.42 -20.11
N LEU A 152 15.76 -6.43 -19.48
CA LEU A 152 15.45 -5.99 -18.10
C LEU A 152 14.04 -5.44 -17.98
N VAL A 153 13.64 -4.50 -18.85
CA VAL A 153 12.27 -3.93 -18.86
C VAL A 153 11.22 -5.02 -19.02
N HIS A 154 11.45 -6.00 -19.91
CA HIS A 154 10.53 -7.10 -20.14
C HIS A 154 10.49 -8.08 -18.95
N THR A 155 11.63 -8.41 -18.35
CA THR A 155 11.72 -9.24 -17.13
C THR A 155 11.00 -8.56 -15.96
N ILE A 156 11.27 -7.28 -15.71
CA ILE A 156 10.63 -6.45 -14.69
C ILE A 156 9.11 -6.41 -14.91
N TYR A 157 8.64 -6.20 -16.15
CA TYR A 157 7.22 -6.21 -16.47
C TYR A 157 6.54 -7.55 -16.15
N ILE A 158 7.16 -8.68 -16.52
CA ILE A 158 6.67 -10.01 -16.19
C ILE A 158 6.59 -10.20 -14.66
N ARG A 159 7.64 -9.86 -13.93
CA ARG A 159 7.68 -9.95 -12.45
C ARG A 159 6.60 -9.09 -11.79
N THR A 160 6.45 -7.85 -12.25
CA THR A 160 5.38 -6.93 -11.81
C THR A 160 4.01 -7.57 -12.01
N ARG A 161 3.77 -8.17 -13.18
CA ARG A 161 2.48 -8.80 -13.51
C ARG A 161 2.22 -10.05 -12.67
N SER A 162 3.23 -10.90 -12.44
CA SER A 162 3.16 -12.04 -11.52
C SER A 162 2.79 -11.56 -10.12
N ARG A 163 3.60 -10.67 -9.53
CA ARG A 163 3.39 -10.17 -8.16
C ARG A 163 2.03 -9.52 -7.95
N LEU A 164 1.51 -8.76 -8.92
CA LEU A 164 0.15 -8.19 -8.85
C LEU A 164 -0.95 -9.25 -9.05
N THR A 165 -0.67 -10.35 -9.74
CA THR A 165 -1.59 -11.49 -9.89
C THR A 165 -1.65 -12.33 -8.60
N ASP A 166 -0.51 -12.53 -7.96
CA ASP A 166 -0.40 -13.23 -6.67
C ASP A 166 -1.12 -12.40 -5.59
N LEU A 167 -0.77 -11.12 -5.46
CA LEU A 167 -1.45 -10.16 -4.57
C LEU A 167 -2.97 -10.11 -4.82
N LYS A 168 -3.42 -10.20 -6.08
CA LYS A 168 -4.84 -10.26 -6.42
C LYS A 168 -5.50 -11.53 -5.86
N GLN A 169 -4.88 -12.71 -6.01
CA GLN A 169 -5.42 -13.97 -5.50
C GLN A 169 -5.47 -13.97 -3.97
N GLU A 170 -4.43 -13.47 -3.32
CA GLU A 170 -4.38 -13.35 -1.87
C GLU A 170 -5.44 -12.35 -1.36
N MET A 171 -5.63 -11.21 -2.04
CA MET A 171 -6.73 -10.26 -1.79
C MET A 171 -8.12 -10.89 -2.01
N GLN A 172 -8.28 -11.80 -2.98
CA GLN A 172 -9.52 -12.57 -3.13
C GLN A 172 -9.81 -13.43 -1.90
N SER A 173 -8.78 -14.06 -1.31
CA SER A 173 -8.98 -14.84 -0.07
C SER A 173 -9.48 -13.94 1.05
N ILE A 174 -8.76 -12.85 1.33
CA ILE A 174 -9.07 -11.93 2.44
C ILE A 174 -10.49 -11.36 2.34
N LEU A 175 -10.93 -11.00 1.13
CA LEU A 175 -12.28 -10.45 0.91
C LEU A 175 -13.36 -11.54 0.95
N LYS A 176 -13.08 -12.79 0.53
CA LYS A 176 -14.00 -13.93 0.67
C LYS A 176 -14.17 -14.38 2.12
N ASP A 177 -13.11 -14.26 2.93
CA ASP A 177 -13.13 -14.55 4.36
C ASP A 177 -13.96 -13.50 5.15
N THR A 178 -14.35 -12.39 4.52
CA THR A 178 -15.21 -11.32 5.09
C THR A 178 -16.69 -11.53 4.70
N GLU A 179 -17.08 -12.80 4.64
CA GLU A 179 -18.42 -13.39 4.49
C GLU A 179 -19.04 -13.59 3.08
N LEU A 180 -19.82 -14.68 3.02
CA LEU A 180 -20.77 -15.12 1.99
C LEU A 180 -20.20 -15.57 0.62
N ALA A 181 -19.64 -16.79 0.65
CA ALA A 181 -19.88 -17.71 -0.46
C ALA A 181 -21.39 -17.92 -0.67
N ASN A 182 -21.81 -18.10 -1.93
CA ASN A 182 -23.17 -18.46 -2.38
C ASN A 182 -24.18 -17.30 -2.55
N VAL A 183 -23.88 -16.34 -3.42
CA VAL A 183 -24.86 -15.89 -4.42
C VAL A 183 -24.28 -16.12 -5.83
N PRO A 184 -24.69 -17.17 -6.54
CA PRO A 184 -24.35 -17.35 -7.94
C PRO A 184 -25.38 -16.61 -8.80
N ASP A 185 -25.04 -15.40 -9.27
CA ASP A 185 -25.88 -14.72 -10.26
C ASP A 185 -25.03 -13.91 -11.28
N GLU A 186 -25.65 -13.54 -12.41
CA GLU A 186 -25.04 -13.37 -13.74
C GLU A 186 -24.12 -12.14 -13.97
N LYS A 187 -23.17 -11.90 -13.08
CA LYS A 187 -21.87 -11.23 -13.28
C LYS A 187 -21.10 -11.31 -11.96
N GLY A 188 -20.24 -12.32 -11.81
CA GLY A 188 -19.49 -12.60 -10.58
C GLY A 188 -18.53 -11.49 -10.12
N VAL A 189 -19.09 -10.44 -9.51
CA VAL A 189 -18.44 -9.21 -9.06
C VAL A 189 -17.97 -9.36 -7.60
N ILE A 190 -17.26 -10.45 -7.30
CA ILE A 190 -16.28 -10.44 -6.20
C ILE A 190 -15.00 -9.82 -6.78
N VAL A 191 -15.03 -8.51 -7.00
CA VAL A 191 -13.97 -7.78 -7.70
C VAL A 191 -12.78 -7.58 -6.76
N ALA A 192 -11.95 -8.61 -6.64
CA ALA A 192 -10.53 -8.35 -6.53
C ALA A 192 -10.01 -7.91 -7.91
N GLY A 193 -9.10 -6.94 -7.90
CA GLY A 193 -9.04 -5.94 -8.94
C GLY A 193 -8.89 -6.42 -10.38
N GLN A 194 -9.33 -5.58 -11.30
CA GLN A 194 -8.94 -5.74 -12.70
C GLN A 194 -7.45 -5.41 -12.82
N LEU A 195 -6.69 -6.33 -13.43
CA LEU A 195 -5.30 -6.09 -13.83
C LEU A 195 -5.36 -5.57 -15.27
N GLN A 196 -5.01 -4.30 -15.45
CA GLN A 196 -5.21 -3.59 -16.73
C GLN A 196 -3.95 -2.82 -17.12
N GLY A 197 -3.80 -2.62 -18.44
CA GLY A 197 -2.86 -1.66 -19.02
C GLY A 197 -1.39 -2.08 -19.14
N SER A 198 -0.61 -1.11 -19.63
CA SER A 198 0.85 -1.07 -19.61
C SER A 198 1.24 0.37 -19.21
N PRO A 199 1.76 0.61 -17.99
CA PRO A 199 2.14 -0.36 -16.96
C PRO A 199 0.93 -1.14 -16.40
N ALA A 200 1.21 -2.29 -15.76
CA ALA A 200 0.18 -3.11 -15.15
C ALA A 200 -0.26 -2.50 -13.80
N ILE A 201 -1.58 -2.32 -13.63
CA ILE A 201 -2.20 -1.73 -12.43
C ILE A 201 -3.28 -2.68 -11.91
N LEU A 202 -3.29 -2.95 -10.59
CA LEU A 202 -4.35 -3.69 -9.90
C LEU A 202 -5.34 -2.70 -9.27
N SER A 203 -6.60 -2.73 -9.69
CA SER A 203 -7.62 -1.77 -9.23
C SER A 203 -8.59 -2.38 -8.22
N ILE A 204 -8.38 -2.16 -6.91
CA ILE A 204 -9.18 -2.76 -5.82
C ILE A 204 -10.35 -1.84 -5.44
N PRO A 205 -11.63 -2.25 -5.61
CA PRO A 205 -12.76 -1.52 -5.07
C PRO A 205 -12.81 -1.68 -3.55
N VAL A 206 -12.76 -0.55 -2.85
CA VAL A 206 -12.77 -0.51 -1.39
C VAL A 206 -14.22 -0.50 -0.87
N LEU A 207 -15.16 0.05 -1.63
CA LEU A 207 -16.58 0.25 -1.26
C LEU A 207 -17.55 -0.44 -2.23
N SER A 208 -18.80 -0.60 -1.82
CA SER A 208 -19.95 -0.87 -2.69
C SER A 208 -21.07 0.16 -2.45
N PRO A 209 -21.60 0.85 -3.48
CA PRO A 209 -21.02 1.01 -4.82
C PRO A 209 -19.73 1.85 -4.78
N CYS A 210 -18.79 1.63 -5.70
CA CYS A 210 -17.50 2.35 -5.79
C CYS A 210 -17.27 2.96 -7.18
N LEU A 211 -16.90 4.25 -7.23
CA LEU A 211 -16.50 4.91 -8.47
C LEU A 211 -15.06 4.52 -8.83
N ARG A 212 -14.73 4.48 -10.13
CA ARG A 212 -13.36 4.14 -10.59
C ARG A 212 -12.26 5.03 -9.99
N ALA A 213 -12.56 6.29 -9.66
CA ALA A 213 -11.60 7.21 -9.04
C ALA A 213 -11.38 6.96 -7.52
N GLU A 214 -12.26 6.19 -6.88
CA GLU A 214 -12.20 5.82 -5.45
C GLU A 214 -11.61 4.41 -5.23
N GLN A 215 -11.25 3.72 -6.31
CA GLN A 215 -10.56 2.42 -6.23
C GLN A 215 -9.14 2.63 -5.72
N LEU A 216 -8.69 1.73 -4.85
CA LEU A 216 -7.30 1.64 -4.42
C LEU A 216 -6.50 1.02 -5.56
N LEU A 217 -5.69 1.84 -6.23
CA LEU A 217 -4.79 1.37 -7.28
C LEU A 217 -3.48 0.91 -6.64
N VAL A 218 -3.07 -0.32 -6.94
CA VAL A 218 -1.80 -0.90 -6.53
C VAL A 218 -0.93 -1.14 -7.76
N THR A 219 0.32 -0.70 -7.68
CA THR A 219 1.34 -0.80 -8.73
C THR A 219 2.65 -1.32 -8.12
N VAL A 220 3.56 -1.83 -8.96
CA VAL A 220 4.92 -2.19 -8.51
C VAL A 220 5.88 -1.12 -9.02
N GLU A 221 6.70 -0.58 -8.12
CA GLU A 221 7.78 0.33 -8.48
C GLU A 221 8.85 -0.43 -9.28
N THR A 222 9.20 0.09 -10.46
CA THR A 222 10.07 -0.63 -11.41
C THR A 222 11.50 -0.82 -10.92
N HIS A 223 11.98 0.05 -10.02
CA HIS A 223 13.37 0.05 -9.54
C HIS A 223 13.58 -0.77 -8.27
N SER A 224 12.67 -0.64 -7.29
CA SER A 224 12.75 -1.32 -5.99
C SER A 224 11.96 -2.64 -5.97
N GLY A 225 10.97 -2.80 -6.85
CA GLY A 225 10.00 -3.89 -6.82
C GLY A 225 8.94 -3.76 -5.72
N GLN A 226 8.95 -2.68 -4.94
CA GLN A 226 7.98 -2.46 -3.86
C GLN A 226 6.58 -2.17 -4.40
N LEU A 227 5.55 -2.57 -3.64
CA LEU A 227 4.17 -2.20 -3.91
C LEU A 227 3.95 -0.74 -3.54
N GLN A 228 3.36 0.02 -4.45
CA GLN A 228 2.98 1.42 -4.30
C GLN A 228 1.45 1.50 -4.43
N CYS A 229 0.77 2.20 -3.52
CA CYS A 229 -0.70 2.30 -3.55
C CYS A 229 -1.22 3.74 -3.45
N HIS A 230 -2.34 4.03 -4.11
CA HIS A 230 -2.96 5.36 -4.09
C HIS A 230 -4.46 5.30 -4.44
N VAL A 231 -5.21 6.34 -4.08
CA VAL A 231 -6.63 6.52 -4.47
C VAL A 231 -6.72 7.75 -5.39
N PRO A 232 -6.99 7.60 -6.70
CA PRO A 232 -6.85 8.67 -7.69
C PRO A 232 -7.60 9.97 -7.35
N GLN A 233 -8.83 9.88 -6.82
CA GLN A 233 -9.67 11.04 -6.50
C GLN A 233 -9.05 11.99 -5.46
N TYR A 234 -8.10 11.50 -4.65
CA TYR A 234 -7.53 12.23 -3.51
C TYR A 234 -6.01 12.48 -3.65
N HIS A 235 -5.42 12.17 -4.81
CA HIS A 235 -3.97 12.30 -5.03
C HIS A 235 -3.54 13.69 -5.56
N SER A 236 -4.44 14.45 -6.18
CA SER A 236 -4.15 15.76 -6.75
C SER A 236 -4.50 16.92 -5.81
N PRO A 237 -3.63 17.95 -5.66
CA PRO A 237 -4.01 19.20 -4.99
C PRO A 237 -5.27 19.82 -5.61
N PRO A 238 -6.19 20.40 -4.83
CA PRO A 238 -6.12 20.70 -3.40
C PRO A 238 -6.62 19.58 -2.47
N ALA A 239 -6.84 18.35 -2.97
CA ALA A 239 -7.29 17.25 -2.12
C ALA A 239 -6.15 16.76 -1.22
N ASN A 240 -6.43 16.59 0.07
CA ASN A 240 -5.51 15.89 0.98
C ASN A 240 -5.60 14.38 0.70
N PRO A 241 -4.48 13.68 0.44
CA PRO A 241 -4.49 12.23 0.29
C PRO A 241 -4.91 11.56 1.61
N PRO A 242 -5.51 10.37 1.58
CA PRO A 242 -5.90 9.68 2.80
C PRO A 242 -4.63 9.34 3.61
N PRO A 243 -4.54 9.74 4.90
CA PRO A 243 -3.33 9.55 5.71
C PRO A 243 -2.99 8.07 5.93
N LEU A 244 -3.98 7.19 5.73
CA LEU A 244 -3.88 5.73 5.82
C LEU A 244 -3.11 5.09 4.65
N VAL A 245 -2.96 5.77 3.51
CA VAL A 245 -2.28 5.22 2.31
C VAL A 245 -0.85 4.73 2.58
N PRO A 246 0.06 5.49 3.21
CA PRO A 246 1.40 4.98 3.54
C PRO A 246 1.39 3.77 4.49
N GLU A 247 0.45 3.72 5.44
CA GLU A 247 0.31 2.55 6.35
C GLU A 247 -0.20 1.31 5.61
N ILE A 248 -1.17 1.48 4.71
CA ILE A 248 -1.66 0.42 3.81
C ILE A 248 -0.51 -0.07 2.91
N GLN A 249 0.30 0.84 2.36
CA GLN A 249 1.45 0.50 1.55
C GLN A 249 2.50 -0.30 2.33
N GLN A 250 2.81 0.11 3.56
CA GLN A 250 3.73 -0.64 4.43
C GLN A 250 3.17 -2.03 4.77
N ALA A 251 1.88 -2.14 5.09
CA ALA A 251 1.21 -3.41 5.39
C ALA A 251 1.21 -4.35 4.17
N LEU A 252 0.90 -3.85 2.97
CA LEU A 252 0.96 -4.60 1.72
C LEU A 252 2.36 -5.14 1.42
N ASN A 253 3.40 -4.33 1.63
CA ASN A 253 4.79 -4.77 1.40
C ASN A 253 5.27 -5.79 2.44
N ALA A 254 4.95 -5.58 3.73
CA ALA A 254 5.28 -6.54 4.79
C ALA A 254 4.59 -7.89 4.56
N TRP A 255 3.33 -7.86 4.14
CA TRP A 255 2.55 -9.06 3.83
C TRP A 255 3.06 -9.80 2.58
N ALA A 256 3.37 -9.07 1.49
CA ALA A 256 3.97 -9.66 0.30
C ALA A 256 5.41 -10.17 0.52
N ALA A 257 6.07 -9.76 1.61
CA ALA A 257 7.34 -10.33 2.05
C ALA A 257 7.13 -11.61 2.87
N SER A 258 6.11 -11.67 3.74
CA SER A 258 5.85 -12.87 4.54
C SER A 258 5.35 -14.06 3.70
N SER A 259 4.62 -13.83 2.59
CA SER A 259 4.24 -14.90 1.66
C SER A 259 5.41 -15.49 0.85
N MET A 260 6.52 -14.76 0.67
CA MET A 260 7.70 -15.26 -0.07
C MET A 260 8.73 -16.04 0.78
N GLY A 261 8.63 -16.08 2.12
CA GLY A 261 9.75 -16.64 2.91
C GLY A 261 9.56 -17.05 4.37
N ALA A 262 8.38 -16.92 5.00
CA ALA A 262 8.24 -17.31 6.41
C ALA A 262 6.88 -17.95 6.76
N SER A 263 6.91 -19.21 7.19
CA SER A 263 5.73 -20.02 7.55
C SER A 263 5.10 -19.67 8.91
N GLY A 264 5.12 -18.40 9.34
CA GLY A 264 4.88 -18.02 10.74
C GLY A 264 3.92 -16.86 11.03
N SER A 265 3.98 -15.74 10.30
CA SER A 265 3.35 -14.48 10.78
C SER A 265 2.05 -14.06 10.07
N SER A 266 1.76 -14.61 8.87
CA SER A 266 0.86 -13.97 7.89
C SER A 266 -0.53 -13.54 8.39
N ALA A 267 -1.08 -14.17 9.42
CA ALA A 267 -2.38 -13.80 9.98
C ALA A 267 -2.41 -12.37 10.56
N ALA A 268 -1.38 -11.97 11.32
CA ALA A 268 -1.35 -10.66 11.96
C ALA A 268 -1.24 -9.52 10.93
N GLU A 269 -0.43 -9.69 9.88
CA GLU A 269 -0.35 -8.73 8.77
C GLU A 269 -1.68 -8.66 7.98
N LYS A 270 -2.35 -9.80 7.76
CA LYS A 270 -3.66 -9.85 7.09
C LYS A 270 -4.73 -9.08 7.86
N ASP A 271 -4.84 -9.28 9.17
CA ASP A 271 -5.86 -8.61 9.99
C ASP A 271 -5.56 -7.12 10.19
N LYS A 272 -4.27 -6.73 10.27
CA LYS A 272 -3.87 -5.30 10.19
C LYS A 272 -4.30 -4.68 8.85
N LEU A 273 -4.07 -5.37 7.73
CA LEU A 273 -4.46 -4.88 6.41
C LEU A 273 -5.98 -4.78 6.23
N LYS A 274 -6.76 -5.77 6.71
CA LYS A 274 -8.23 -5.70 6.77
C LYS A 274 -8.68 -4.45 7.53
N THR A 275 -8.13 -4.22 8.73
CA THR A 275 -8.47 -3.07 9.57
C THR A 275 -8.19 -1.74 8.87
N LEU A 276 -7.03 -1.60 8.22
CA LEU A 276 -6.65 -0.41 7.46
C LEU A 276 -7.54 -0.17 6.23
N LEU A 277 -7.95 -1.23 5.53
CA LEU A 277 -8.91 -1.14 4.41
C LEU A 277 -10.30 -0.71 4.91
N THR A 278 -10.75 -1.21 6.06
CA THR A 278 -12.01 -0.79 6.69
C THR A 278 -11.96 0.68 7.16
N GLU A 279 -10.86 1.17 7.76
CA GLU A 279 -10.73 2.60 8.05
C GLU A 279 -10.70 3.45 6.76
N LEU A 280 -10.10 2.96 5.67
CA LEU A 280 -10.15 3.63 4.36
C LEU A 280 -11.58 3.69 3.79
N ARG A 281 -12.42 2.66 3.99
CA ARG A 281 -13.85 2.67 3.63
C ARG A 281 -14.58 3.81 4.32
N PHE A 282 -14.40 3.93 5.64
CA PHE A 282 -15.05 4.97 6.43
C PHE A 282 -14.56 6.38 6.04
N TRP A 283 -13.25 6.55 5.83
CA TRP A 283 -12.67 7.82 5.39
C TRP A 283 -13.23 8.26 4.03
N ILE A 284 -13.27 7.37 3.02
CA ILE A 284 -13.83 7.70 1.69
C ILE A 284 -15.34 8.01 1.81
N THR A 285 -16.08 7.27 2.64
CA THR A 285 -17.51 7.50 2.88
C THR A 285 -17.76 8.87 3.50
N GLN A 286 -16.95 9.28 4.48
CA GLN A 286 -17.01 10.62 5.06
C GLN A 286 -16.77 11.72 4.01
N ARG A 287 -15.77 11.57 3.13
CA ARG A 287 -15.50 12.53 2.04
C ARG A 287 -16.62 12.56 0.99
N ARG A 288 -17.35 11.46 0.76
CA ARG A 288 -18.58 11.47 -0.05
C ARG A 288 -19.67 12.30 0.63
N CYS A 289 -19.93 12.06 1.92
CA CYS A 289 -20.91 12.82 2.70
C CYS A 289 -20.59 14.32 2.71
N GLU A 290 -19.32 14.71 2.90
CA GLU A 290 -18.88 16.10 2.83
C GLU A 290 -19.20 16.75 1.46
N LYS A 291 -18.89 16.07 0.35
CA LYS A 291 -19.22 16.56 -1.01
C LYS A 291 -20.73 16.71 -1.22
N THR A 292 -21.53 15.75 -0.78
CA THR A 292 -23.00 15.85 -0.88
C THR A 292 -23.55 17.00 -0.03
N LEU A 293 -23.00 17.21 1.17
CA LEU A 293 -23.42 18.28 2.08
C LEU A 293 -23.10 19.69 1.56
N GLN A 294 -22.12 19.87 0.66
CA GLN A 294 -21.85 21.17 0.00
C GLN A 294 -23.05 21.74 -0.77
N HIS A 295 -24.02 20.89 -1.14
CA HIS A 295 -25.25 21.29 -1.83
C HIS A 295 -26.45 21.48 -0.89
N LEU A 296 -26.26 21.36 0.43
CA LEU A 296 -27.31 21.44 1.44
C LEU A 296 -27.02 22.56 2.46
N PRO A 297 -28.04 23.10 3.16
CA PRO A 297 -27.86 24.12 4.20
C PRO A 297 -27.36 23.48 5.52
N ALA A 298 -26.23 22.80 5.45
CA ALA A 298 -25.61 22.07 6.54
C ALA A 298 -24.07 22.04 6.40
N THR A 299 -23.35 22.11 7.51
CA THR A 299 -21.88 22.02 7.53
C THR A 299 -21.43 20.70 8.16
N PRO A 300 -20.57 19.91 7.49
CA PRO A 300 -19.90 18.76 8.10
C PRO A 300 -18.76 19.22 9.03
N GLU A 301 -18.63 18.59 10.19
CA GLU A 301 -17.58 18.83 11.17
C GLU A 301 -17.01 17.49 11.67
N GLU A 302 -15.70 17.28 11.56
CA GLU A 302 -15.04 16.03 12.02
C GLU A 302 -14.99 15.93 13.55
N ARG A 303 -14.91 17.08 14.23
CA ARG A 303 -14.80 17.18 15.70
C ARG A 303 -15.55 18.40 16.21
N LEU A 304 -16.42 18.19 17.18
CA LEU A 304 -17.10 19.26 17.93
C LEU A 304 -16.63 19.28 19.39
N PRO A 305 -16.58 20.46 20.05
CA PRO A 305 -16.30 20.59 21.49
C PRO A 305 -17.53 20.18 22.32
N LEU A 306 -17.95 18.92 22.20
CA LEU A 306 -19.02 18.33 22.99
C LEU A 306 -18.50 17.94 24.38
N LEU A 307 -19.29 18.19 25.43
CA LEU A 307 -19.05 17.57 26.73
C LEU A 307 -19.31 16.06 26.61
N HIS A 308 -18.46 15.23 27.24
CA HIS A 308 -18.52 13.77 27.14
C HIS A 308 -19.93 13.24 27.44
N HIS A 309 -20.53 12.56 26.47
CA HIS A 309 -21.83 11.91 26.60
C HIS A 309 -21.68 10.40 26.37
N PRO A 310 -22.14 9.52 27.27
CA PRO A 310 -21.83 8.09 27.22
C PRO A 310 -22.34 7.40 25.96
N SER A 311 -23.50 7.81 25.40
CA SER A 311 -23.98 7.24 24.14
C SER A 311 -23.13 7.60 22.90
N LEU A 312 -22.22 8.57 23.00
CA LEU A 312 -21.24 8.85 21.95
C LEU A 312 -19.94 8.05 22.14
N ALA A 313 -19.68 7.46 23.31
CA ALA A 313 -18.44 6.72 23.56
C ALA A 313 -18.37 5.35 22.82
N SER A 314 -19.50 4.84 22.32
CA SER A 314 -19.62 3.50 21.72
C SER A 314 -19.08 3.35 20.29
N THR A 315 -18.69 4.43 19.62
CA THR A 315 -18.15 4.40 18.24
C THR A 315 -16.92 5.29 18.18
N PRO A 316 -15.79 4.83 17.61
CA PRO A 316 -14.56 5.61 17.56
C PRO A 316 -14.76 6.88 16.72
N PRO A 317 -14.02 7.97 17.04
CA PRO A 317 -14.19 9.25 16.36
C PRO A 317 -13.80 9.23 14.88
N SER A 318 -13.00 8.25 14.41
CA SER A 318 -12.69 8.07 12.98
C SER A 318 -13.86 7.53 12.16
N ARG A 319 -14.88 6.96 12.82
CA ARG A 319 -16.07 6.37 12.20
C ARG A 319 -17.33 7.19 12.47
N ARG A 320 -17.16 8.48 12.78
CA ARG A 320 -18.26 9.40 13.06
C ARG A 320 -17.98 10.75 12.41
N MET A 321 -19.03 11.35 11.87
CA MET A 321 -19.04 12.77 11.52
C MET A 321 -20.23 13.48 12.16
N PHE A 322 -20.07 14.78 12.38
CA PHE A 322 -21.15 15.66 12.84
C PHE A 322 -21.61 16.54 11.69
N VAL A 323 -22.89 16.85 11.65
CA VAL A 323 -23.50 17.69 10.62
C VAL A 323 -24.36 18.75 11.30
N ARG A 324 -23.91 20.01 11.21
CA ARG A 324 -24.56 21.17 11.79
C ARG A 324 -25.57 21.75 10.82
N LEU A 325 -26.86 21.72 11.16
CA LEU A 325 -27.94 22.23 10.30
C LEU A 325 -28.04 23.75 10.43
N HIS A 326 -27.93 24.50 9.33
CA HIS A 326 -27.92 25.97 9.36
C HIS A 326 -29.24 26.56 9.87
N ARG A 327 -30.36 25.90 9.55
CA ARG A 327 -31.71 26.31 9.99
C ARG A 327 -32.05 25.91 11.43
N HIS A 328 -31.28 25.02 12.04
CA HIS A 328 -31.52 24.49 13.39
C HIS A 328 -30.20 24.46 14.20
N PRO A 329 -29.67 25.62 14.62
CA PRO A 329 -28.33 25.73 15.21
C PRO A 329 -28.17 25.07 16.59
N SER A 330 -29.29 24.72 17.25
CA SER A 330 -29.37 23.91 18.47
C SER A 330 -29.42 22.41 18.20
N VAL A 331 -29.40 21.98 16.94
CA VAL A 331 -29.56 20.57 16.53
C VAL A 331 -28.38 20.15 15.68
N ILE A 332 -27.75 19.03 16.06
CA ILE A 332 -26.68 18.40 15.30
C ILE A 332 -27.12 17.00 14.91
N LEU A 333 -26.95 16.66 13.63
CA LEU A 333 -27.03 15.29 13.17
C LEU A 333 -25.68 14.62 13.37
N VAL A 334 -25.65 13.57 14.18
CA VAL A 334 -24.52 12.65 14.33
C VAL A 334 -24.72 11.53 13.32
N VAL A 335 -23.68 11.25 12.52
CA VAL A 335 -23.65 10.12 11.59
C VAL A 335 -22.59 9.15 12.08
N ASP A 336 -23.00 7.95 12.48
CA ASP A 336 -22.09 6.86 12.84
C ASP A 336 -21.98 5.89 11.66
N LEU A 337 -20.75 5.59 11.25
CA LEU A 337 -20.44 4.67 10.16
C LEU A 337 -20.18 3.28 10.74
N LYS A 338 -20.90 2.28 10.22
CA LYS A 338 -20.75 0.86 10.58
C LYS A 338 -20.55 0.03 9.31
N GLU A 339 -19.81 -1.06 9.43
CA GLU A 339 -19.68 -2.04 8.34
C GLU A 339 -20.95 -2.91 8.31
N ARG A 340 -21.54 -3.12 7.14
CA ARG A 340 -22.82 -3.83 7.02
C ARG A 340 -22.61 -5.34 7.14
N VAL A 341 -23.14 -5.93 8.22
CA VAL A 341 -22.93 -7.35 8.58
C VAL A 341 -23.68 -8.33 7.67
N SER A 342 -24.71 -7.89 6.92
CA SER A 342 -25.63 -8.77 6.17
C SER A 342 -25.50 -8.65 4.64
N GLY A 343 -24.33 -8.27 4.13
CA GLY A 343 -24.08 -8.10 2.70
C GLY A 343 -22.61 -8.30 2.35
N ALA A 344 -22.23 -8.11 1.08
CA ALA A 344 -20.84 -8.20 0.68
C ALA A 344 -19.98 -7.18 1.47
N GLY A 345 -18.86 -7.63 2.06
CA GLY A 345 -18.01 -6.90 3.03
C GLY A 345 -17.27 -5.65 2.53
N THR A 346 -17.97 -4.78 1.80
CA THR A 346 -17.55 -3.45 1.32
C THR A 346 -18.69 -2.41 1.41
N GLU A 347 -19.88 -2.80 1.89
CA GLU A 347 -21.00 -1.88 2.14
C GLU A 347 -20.87 -1.20 3.51
N VAL A 348 -21.02 0.12 3.53
CA VAL A 348 -21.00 0.94 4.75
C VAL A 348 -22.42 1.41 5.05
N GLU A 349 -22.89 1.11 6.24
CA GLU A 349 -24.19 1.52 6.75
C GLU A 349 -24.05 2.77 7.63
N CYS A 350 -24.91 3.75 7.39
CA CYS A 350 -24.93 5.02 8.13
C CYS A 350 -26.07 4.99 9.15
N GLY A 351 -25.71 4.98 10.44
CA GLY A 351 -26.65 5.23 11.53
C GLY A 351 -26.79 6.73 11.78
N PHE A 352 -28.02 7.21 11.94
CA PHE A 352 -28.32 8.63 12.11
C PHE A 352 -28.88 8.92 13.50
N ARG A 353 -28.27 9.85 14.24
CA ARG A 353 -28.73 10.24 15.57
C ARG A 353 -28.82 11.76 15.69
N LEU A 354 -29.96 12.27 16.13
CA LEU A 354 -30.19 13.70 16.30
C LEU A 354 -29.87 14.12 17.73
N ALA A 355 -28.88 14.98 17.92
CA ALA A 355 -28.49 15.53 19.21
C ALA A 355 -29.00 16.96 19.36
N LEU A 356 -29.85 17.20 20.36
CA LEU A 356 -30.20 18.55 20.81
C LEU A 356 -29.06 19.07 21.70
N VAL A 357 -28.48 20.22 21.34
CA VAL A 357 -27.35 20.82 22.04
C VAL A 357 -27.65 22.23 22.53
N LYS A 358 -27.07 22.56 23.70
CA LYS A 358 -27.05 23.91 24.25
C LYS A 358 -25.61 24.37 24.46
N PRO A 359 -25.23 25.58 24.05
CA PRO A 359 -23.92 26.15 24.36
C PRO A 359 -23.79 26.41 25.87
N VAL A 360 -22.64 26.05 26.44
CA VAL A 360 -22.30 26.22 27.86
C VAL A 360 -20.89 26.79 27.97
N SER A 361 -20.75 27.83 28.80
CA SER A 361 -19.43 28.36 29.17
C SER A 361 -18.77 27.47 30.22
N CYS A 362 -17.45 27.26 30.09
CA CYS A 362 -16.70 26.32 30.92
C CYS A 362 -16.70 26.63 32.44
N ALA A 363 -17.14 27.84 32.85
CA ALA A 363 -17.23 28.25 34.26
C ALA A 363 -18.22 27.44 35.13
N LEU A 364 -19.04 26.58 34.53
CA LEU A 364 -20.06 25.77 35.21
C LEU A 364 -19.80 24.25 35.16
N ALA A 365 -18.73 23.80 34.50
CA ALA A 365 -18.52 22.37 34.22
C ALA A 365 -18.11 21.53 35.44
N THR A 366 -17.42 22.13 36.42
CA THR A 366 -16.95 21.46 37.65
C THR A 366 -18.01 21.29 38.73
N ALA A 367 -19.16 21.97 38.63
CA ALA A 367 -20.20 21.98 39.66
C ALA A 367 -21.18 20.78 39.59
N SER A 368 -21.02 19.87 38.62
CA SER A 368 -21.96 18.76 38.39
C SER A 368 -21.38 17.35 38.59
N SER A 369 -20.22 17.25 39.23
CA SER A 369 -19.53 15.98 39.53
C SER A 369 -19.36 15.68 41.03
N THR A 370 -19.94 16.49 41.93
CA THR A 370 -19.85 16.30 43.39
C THR A 370 -21.23 16.18 44.04
N ALA A 371 -21.93 15.07 43.78
CA ALA A 371 -23.19 14.72 44.46
C ALA A 371 -23.49 13.21 44.43
N SER A 372 -22.58 12.37 44.92
CA SER A 372 -22.85 10.97 45.32
C SER A 372 -21.66 10.34 46.04
N GLN A 373 -21.52 10.59 47.35
CA GLN A 373 -20.96 9.61 48.29
C GLN A 373 -21.29 10.05 49.71
N THR A 374 -22.21 9.32 50.33
CA THR A 374 -22.58 9.47 51.74
C THR A 374 -22.04 8.24 52.47
N TYR A 375 -21.13 8.43 53.42
CA TYR A 375 -20.72 7.41 54.38
C TYR A 375 -20.69 8.04 55.79
N PRO A 376 -21.23 7.36 56.82
CA PRO A 376 -21.25 7.90 58.17
C PRO A 376 -20.07 7.40 59.02
N GLY A 377 -19.52 8.32 59.85
CA GLY A 377 -18.99 8.04 61.20
C GLY A 377 -17.72 7.19 61.35
N GLY A 378 -16.69 7.77 61.99
CA GLY A 378 -15.51 7.05 62.49
C GLY A 378 -14.45 8.04 62.99
N ASP A 379 -14.16 8.05 64.29
CA ASP A 379 -13.41 9.09 65.01
C ASP A 379 -11.93 8.72 65.29
N SER A 380 -11.14 9.73 65.72
CA SER A 380 -9.87 9.70 66.47
C SER A 380 -8.54 9.43 65.72
N GLY A 381 -7.48 10.19 66.07
CA GLY A 381 -6.09 9.88 65.66
C GLY A 381 -5.09 11.04 65.45
N GLU A 382 -4.79 11.77 66.53
CA GLU A 382 -3.70 12.76 66.76
C GLU A 382 -2.38 12.82 65.93
N LEU A 383 -1.87 14.07 65.83
CA LEU A 383 -0.46 14.55 65.93
C LEU A 383 0.61 14.30 64.82
N GLY A 384 1.46 15.32 64.56
CA GLY A 384 2.82 15.13 64.03
C GLY A 384 3.41 16.28 63.17
N ALA A 385 4.16 17.20 63.78
CA ALA A 385 4.77 18.41 63.20
C ALA A 385 5.99 18.23 62.24
N GLY A 386 6.33 19.32 61.52
CA GLY A 386 7.61 19.59 60.82
C GLY A 386 7.41 20.53 59.61
N ALA A 387 7.88 21.80 59.55
CA ALA A 387 9.27 22.31 59.58
C ALA A 387 10.09 21.85 58.34
N GLU A 388 10.97 22.58 57.64
CA GLU A 388 11.55 23.96 57.63
C GLU A 388 12.29 24.11 56.25
N GLU A 389 12.65 25.25 55.62
CA GLU A 389 12.25 26.67 55.61
C GLU A 389 12.90 27.40 54.37
N GLU A 390 12.45 28.61 53.99
CA GLU A 390 13.21 29.66 53.22
C GLU A 390 13.71 29.39 51.75
N ASN A 391 14.15 30.33 50.87
CA ASN A 391 14.25 31.82 50.75
C ASN A 391 14.06 32.16 49.22
N VAL A 392 13.46 33.27 48.73
CA VAL A 392 13.76 34.72 48.81
C VAL A 392 15.07 35.19 48.14
N ASP A 393 14.95 35.83 46.96
CA ASP A 393 15.74 36.98 46.44
C ASP A 393 15.03 37.45 45.13
N ASP A 394 14.19 38.50 45.14
CA ASP A 394 14.44 39.94 44.90
C ASP A 394 14.94 40.33 43.48
N GLY A 395 14.57 41.51 42.96
CA GLY A 395 15.11 41.99 41.66
C GLY A 395 14.25 42.78 40.65
N THR A 396 13.29 43.60 41.07
CA THR A 396 12.82 44.84 40.37
C THR A 396 12.21 44.84 38.93
N ALA A 397 11.04 45.51 38.85
CA ALA A 397 10.63 46.52 37.83
C ALA A 397 10.09 46.13 36.42
N VAL A 398 8.77 46.34 36.29
CA VAL A 398 8.04 47.01 35.16
C VAL A 398 8.01 46.34 33.77
N ALA A 399 6.87 45.72 33.45
CA ALA A 399 6.28 45.75 32.10
C ALA A 399 4.75 45.60 32.15
N GLN A 400 4.05 46.29 31.24
CA GLN A 400 2.59 46.24 31.11
C GLN A 400 2.14 44.87 30.56
N GLY A 401 1.35 44.12 31.32
CA GLY A 401 0.77 42.85 30.91
C GLY A 401 -0.74 42.95 30.73
N GLY A 402 -1.21 43.24 29.52
CA GLY A 402 -2.63 43.20 29.22
C GLY A 402 -3.19 41.80 29.46
N ILE A 403 -4.35 41.70 30.13
CA ILE A 403 -5.03 40.42 30.35
C ILE A 403 -5.43 39.87 28.98
N ASN A 404 -4.64 38.93 28.45
CA ASN A 404 -5.04 38.07 27.34
C ASN A 404 -6.16 37.16 27.84
N VAL A 405 -7.38 37.69 27.89
CA VAL A 405 -8.60 36.93 28.07
C VAL A 405 -8.72 36.02 26.85
N LEU A 406 -8.25 34.77 26.98
CA LEU A 406 -8.60 33.74 26.01
C LEU A 406 -10.12 33.77 25.87
N PRO A 407 -10.67 33.84 24.63
CA PRO A 407 -12.11 33.80 24.45
C PRO A 407 -12.64 32.53 25.12
N PRO A 408 -13.76 32.62 25.86
CA PRO A 408 -14.24 31.49 26.65
C PRO A 408 -14.44 30.28 25.75
N LYS A 409 -13.80 29.16 26.09
CA LYS A 409 -14.00 27.89 25.38
C LYS A 409 -15.46 27.48 25.57
N MET A 410 -16.26 27.73 24.54
CA MET A 410 -17.67 27.38 24.49
C MET A 410 -17.80 25.90 24.17
N PHE A 411 -18.39 25.14 25.08
CA PHE A 411 -18.67 23.72 24.88
C PHE A 411 -20.15 23.52 24.56
N LEU A 412 -20.47 22.44 23.86
CA LEU A 412 -21.84 22.03 23.59
C LEU A 412 -22.23 20.93 24.57
N LYS A 413 -23.24 21.20 25.41
CA LYS A 413 -23.87 20.16 26.24
C LYS A 413 -25.03 19.54 25.48
N ILE A 414 -24.99 18.22 25.33
CA ILE A 414 -26.10 17.43 24.78
C ILE A 414 -27.22 17.39 25.82
N GLN A 415 -28.45 17.68 25.38
CA GLN A 415 -29.65 17.66 26.20
C GLN A 415 -30.48 16.38 25.97
N SER A 416 -30.58 15.94 24.72
CA SER A 416 -31.21 14.69 24.32
C SER A 416 -30.56 14.16 23.03
N ILE A 417 -30.64 12.85 22.83
CA ILE A 417 -30.29 12.18 21.57
C ILE A 417 -31.46 11.28 21.19
N VAL A 418 -31.88 11.36 19.93
CA VAL A 418 -32.86 10.46 19.31
C VAL A 418 -32.18 9.71 18.18
N GLU A 419 -32.32 8.38 18.13
CA GLU A 419 -31.84 7.57 17.02
C GLU A 419 -32.93 7.47 15.95
N PHE A 420 -32.55 7.70 14.68
CA PHE A 420 -33.45 7.57 13.55
C PHE A 420 -33.32 6.18 12.93
N ASP A 421 -34.44 5.48 12.82
CA ASP A 421 -34.57 4.40 11.86
C ASP A 421 -34.63 4.99 10.44
N THR A 422 -33.55 4.80 9.67
CA THR A 422 -33.41 5.25 8.28
C THR A 422 -34.57 4.77 7.39
N PHE A 423 -35.15 3.61 7.69
CA PHE A 423 -36.30 3.07 6.96
C PHE A 423 -37.56 3.90 7.22
N VAL A 424 -37.86 4.19 8.49
CA VAL A 424 -39.03 5.01 8.88
C VAL A 424 -38.91 6.45 8.37
N VAL A 425 -37.69 6.99 8.28
CA VAL A 425 -37.45 8.36 7.77
C VAL A 425 -37.64 8.45 6.25
N THR A 426 -37.20 7.46 5.49
CA THR A 426 -37.27 7.46 4.01
C THR A 426 -38.65 7.07 3.48
N HIS A 427 -39.35 6.18 4.18
CA HIS A 427 -40.64 5.66 3.76
C HIS A 427 -41.84 6.26 4.52
N GLY A 428 -41.56 7.04 5.58
CA GLY A 428 -42.58 7.63 6.45
C GLY A 428 -43.31 6.61 7.32
N PRO A 429 -44.08 7.07 8.32
CA PRO A 429 -45.08 6.22 8.94
C PRO A 429 -46.08 5.73 7.88
N PHE A 430 -46.66 4.54 8.10
CA PHE A 430 -47.64 3.87 7.22
C PHE A 430 -47.14 3.21 5.93
N THR A 431 -45.84 3.20 5.61
CA THR A 431 -45.35 2.29 4.55
C THR A 431 -45.55 0.84 4.98
N VAL A 432 -46.19 0.05 4.12
CA VAL A 432 -46.53 -1.34 4.35
C VAL A 432 -45.40 -2.23 3.85
N VAL A 433 -44.81 -3.00 4.76
CA VAL A 433 -43.87 -4.09 4.45
C VAL A 433 -44.52 -5.39 4.89
N ASP A 434 -44.47 -6.42 4.05
CA ASP A 434 -45.05 -7.75 4.30
C ASP A 434 -46.49 -7.74 4.85
N GLY A 435 -47.31 -6.82 4.32
CA GLY A 435 -48.74 -6.71 4.65
C GLY A 435 -49.06 -6.15 6.05
N LYS A 436 -48.08 -5.62 6.78
CA LYS A 436 -48.31 -4.97 8.09
C LYS A 436 -47.88 -3.50 8.07
N PRO A 437 -48.71 -2.57 8.59
CA PRO A 437 -48.28 -1.19 8.78
C PRO A 437 -47.28 -1.10 9.93
N LEU A 438 -46.20 -0.33 9.73
CA LEU A 438 -45.25 0.02 10.80
C LEU A 438 -45.99 0.70 11.96
N SER A 439 -45.84 0.17 13.17
CA SER A 439 -46.55 0.69 14.35
C SER A 439 -45.85 1.93 14.93
N HIS A 440 -46.62 2.73 15.67
CA HIS A 440 -46.25 4.05 16.18
C HIS A 440 -45.10 4.07 17.24
N HIS A 441 -44.40 2.95 17.45
CA HIS A 441 -43.52 2.71 18.60
C HIS A 441 -42.04 3.06 18.39
N TYR A 442 -41.62 3.46 17.18
CA TYR A 442 -40.20 3.68 16.84
C TYR A 442 -39.66 5.10 17.06
N CYS A 443 -40.42 5.98 17.72
CA CYS A 443 -39.88 7.21 18.30
C CYS A 443 -40.09 7.23 19.82
N LYS A 444 -39.01 6.94 20.57
CA LYS A 444 -38.84 7.26 21.99
C LYS A 444 -37.40 7.68 22.25
#